data_AF-A0A7C5MMX7-F1
#
_entry.id   AF-A0A7C5MMX7-F1
#
_cell.length_a   1.000
_cell.length_b   1.000
_cell.length_c   1.000
_cell.angle_alpha   90.00
_cell.angle_beta   90.00
_cell.angle_gamma   90.00
#
_symmetry.space_group_name_H-M   'P 1'
#
loop_
_entity.id
_entity.type
_entity.pdbx_description
1 polymer ?
#
loop_
_entity_poly.entity_id
_entity_poly.type
_entity_poly.pdbx_seq_one_letter_code
_entity_poly.pdbx_strand_id
1 'polypeptide(L)'
;MAASSDNTGSILEKIVFSAPFWHRAFLRDSGVAITDREKYLLYIPSKDLDLKIAPGAPLKAGTAVVRAMEEKRRVAIRGDKATFGLPYIAVASPIIADSGQAIGGVVIIESTAESDALTEMANKLTDNMAVLASTTEEISAQTEEISAVLNRLVHVAESSMLHV
;
A
#
# COMPACT_ATOMS: atom_id res chain seq x y z
N MET A 1 54.78 -16.99 1.98
CA MET A 1 53.94 -17.37 3.14
C MET A 1 52.49 -17.15 2.74
N ALA A 2 51.76 -18.26 2.57
CA ALA A 2 50.41 -18.27 2.04
C ALA A 2 49.44 -17.66 3.07
N ALA A 3 48.80 -16.56 2.71
CA ALA A 3 47.64 -16.06 3.42
C ALA A 3 46.46 -16.99 3.11
N SER A 4 46.22 -17.91 4.05
CA SER A 4 44.93 -18.51 4.41
C SER A 4 43.74 -18.13 3.51
N SER A 5 43.59 -18.85 2.41
CA SER A 5 42.39 -18.89 1.58
C SER A 5 41.43 -19.92 2.15
N ASP A 6 40.91 -19.71 3.35
CA ASP A 6 39.84 -20.56 3.88
C ASP A 6 39.11 -19.88 5.05
N ASN A 7 38.17 -18.99 4.72
CA ASN A 7 36.98 -18.70 5.53
C ASN A 7 36.15 -17.67 4.74
N THR A 8 34.82 -17.79 4.76
CA THR A 8 33.88 -16.67 4.52
C THR A 8 33.35 -16.50 3.08
N GLY A 9 32.17 -17.05 2.80
CA GLY A 9 31.38 -16.74 1.59
C GLY A 9 31.08 -15.24 1.42
N SER A 10 30.67 -14.84 0.22
CA SER A 10 30.40 -13.43 -0.12
C SER A 10 29.37 -12.80 0.83
N ILE A 11 29.39 -11.48 1.03
CA ILE A 11 28.39 -10.80 1.88
C ILE A 11 26.95 -11.13 1.41
N LEU A 12 26.75 -11.31 0.10
CA LEU A 12 25.50 -11.76 -0.48
C LEU A 12 25.08 -13.13 0.04
N GLU A 13 25.98 -14.12 0.00
CA GLU A 13 25.70 -15.48 0.50
C GLU A 13 25.34 -15.49 1.98
N LYS A 14 26.05 -14.70 2.80
CA LYS A 14 25.74 -14.57 4.23
C LYS A 14 24.37 -13.95 4.49
N ILE A 15 24.00 -12.92 3.71
CA ILE A 15 22.69 -12.29 3.80
C ILE A 15 21.60 -13.29 3.40
N VAL A 16 21.78 -14.02 2.30
CA VAL A 16 20.86 -15.08 1.87
C VAL A 16 20.72 -16.16 2.96
N PHE A 17 21.83 -16.61 3.54
CA PHE A 17 21.84 -17.64 4.58
C PHE A 17 21.16 -17.18 5.88
N SER A 18 21.39 -15.93 6.31
CA SER A 18 20.83 -15.39 7.55
C SER A 18 19.39 -14.89 7.42
N ALA A 19 18.90 -14.67 6.19
CA ALA A 19 17.58 -14.08 5.93
C ALA A 19 16.39 -14.77 6.59
N PRO A 20 16.27 -16.10 6.52
CA PRO A 20 15.17 -16.79 7.19
C PRO A 20 15.17 -16.60 8.71
N PHE A 21 16.33 -16.38 9.34
CA PHE A 21 16.41 -16.16 10.78
C PHE A 21 15.81 -14.81 11.18
N TRP A 22 16.28 -13.71 10.58
CA TRP A 22 15.78 -12.39 10.96
C TRP A 22 14.39 -12.12 10.41
N HIS A 23 13.96 -12.74 9.31
CA HIS A 23 12.57 -12.67 8.84
C HIS A 23 11.60 -13.19 9.91
N ARG A 24 11.93 -14.31 10.57
CA ARG A 24 11.15 -14.81 11.72
C ARG A 24 11.24 -13.91 12.97
N ALA A 25 12.31 -13.13 13.08
CA ALA A 25 12.50 -12.20 14.19
C ALA A 25 11.79 -10.85 13.96
N PHE A 26 11.28 -10.59 12.75
CA PHE A 26 10.54 -9.36 12.47
C PHE A 26 9.23 -9.33 13.26
N LEU A 27 8.96 -8.18 13.88
CA LEU A 27 7.70 -7.94 14.59
C LEU A 27 6.51 -7.81 13.62
N ARG A 28 6.77 -7.23 12.45
CA ARG A 28 5.77 -6.98 11.41
C ARG A 28 5.94 -7.98 10.28
N ASP A 29 4.84 -8.61 9.88
CA ASP A 29 4.83 -9.58 8.80
C ASP A 29 5.07 -8.88 7.46
N SER A 30 6.15 -9.26 6.78
CA SER A 30 6.59 -8.64 5.53
C SER A 30 7.24 -9.68 4.64
N GLY A 31 7.05 -9.51 3.34
CA GLY A 31 7.72 -10.31 2.33
C GLY A 31 9.17 -9.88 2.22
N VAL A 32 10.07 -10.82 1.97
CA VAL A 32 11.49 -10.57 1.78
C VAL A 32 11.93 -11.19 0.47
N ALA A 33 12.66 -10.43 -0.34
CA ALA A 33 13.34 -10.95 -1.51
C ALA A 33 14.81 -10.57 -1.47
N ILE A 34 15.69 -11.47 -1.90
CA ILE A 34 17.12 -11.22 -2.07
C ILE A 34 17.51 -11.60 -3.48
N THR A 35 18.33 -10.78 -4.10
CA THR A 35 18.73 -10.92 -5.50
C THR A 35 20.23 -10.83 -5.62
N ASP A 36 20.79 -11.48 -6.64
CA ASP A 36 22.05 -11.03 -7.23
C ASP A 36 21.75 -9.90 -8.23
N ARG A 37 22.64 -9.68 -9.19
CA ARG A 37 22.49 -8.65 -10.23
C ARG A 37 21.53 -9.03 -11.37
N GLU A 38 21.14 -10.29 -11.46
CA GLU A 38 20.43 -10.86 -12.61
C GLU A 38 19.10 -11.51 -12.21
N LYS A 39 19.02 -12.12 -11.03
CA LYS A 39 17.91 -12.97 -10.61
C LYS A 39 17.65 -12.96 -9.10
N TYR A 40 16.47 -13.45 -8.73
CA TYR A 40 16.08 -13.69 -7.35
C TYR A 40 16.80 -14.94 -6.80
N LEU A 41 17.46 -14.80 -5.65
CA LEU A 41 18.11 -15.89 -4.93
C LEU A 41 17.23 -16.47 -3.83
N LEU A 42 16.47 -15.60 -3.16
CA LEU A 42 15.55 -15.97 -2.08
C LEU A 42 14.28 -15.14 -2.22
N TYR A 43 13.15 -15.79 -1.98
CA TYR A 43 11.88 -15.13 -1.74
C TYR A 43 11.18 -15.79 -0.56
N ILE A 44 10.76 -14.99 0.41
CA ILE A 44 9.97 -15.39 1.55
C ILE A 44 8.69 -14.54 1.51
N PRO A 45 7.50 -15.13 1.31
CA PRO A 45 6.25 -14.38 1.33
C PRO A 45 5.88 -13.95 2.75
N SER A 46 5.01 -12.95 2.87
CA SER A 46 4.24 -12.73 4.11
C SER A 46 2.92 -13.47 4.06
N LYS A 47 2.17 -13.50 5.16
CA LYS A 47 0.84 -14.14 5.22
C LYS A 47 -0.13 -13.53 4.22
N ASP A 48 -0.11 -12.20 4.12
CA ASP A 48 -1.07 -11.43 3.31
C ASP A 48 -0.52 -10.99 1.95
N LEU A 49 0.72 -11.38 1.62
CA LEU A 49 1.36 -11.04 0.35
C LEU A 49 2.30 -12.16 -0.14
N ASP A 50 1.89 -12.80 -1.23
CA ASP A 50 2.71 -13.71 -2.00
C ASP A 50 2.74 -13.28 -3.47
N LEU A 51 3.87 -12.70 -3.89
CA LEU A 51 4.15 -12.24 -5.25
C LEU A 51 4.52 -13.40 -6.20
N LYS A 52 4.54 -14.64 -5.70
CA LYS A 52 4.85 -15.86 -6.46
C LYS A 52 6.19 -15.80 -7.21
N ILE A 53 7.19 -15.19 -6.56
CA ILE A 53 8.54 -15.06 -7.14
C ILE A 53 9.28 -16.38 -6.96
N ALA A 54 9.58 -17.06 -8.07
CA ALA A 54 10.38 -18.26 -8.06
C ALA A 54 11.87 -17.94 -7.85
N PRO A 55 12.62 -18.75 -7.09
CA PRO A 55 14.08 -18.70 -7.10
C PRO A 55 14.61 -18.87 -8.53
N GLY A 56 15.59 -18.05 -8.90
CA GLY A 56 16.15 -18.00 -10.24
C GLY A 56 15.37 -17.16 -11.25
N ALA A 57 14.20 -16.61 -10.89
CA ALA A 57 13.47 -15.71 -11.76
C ALA A 57 14.32 -14.46 -12.09
N PRO A 58 14.31 -13.98 -13.34
CA PRO A 58 15.09 -12.80 -13.72
C PRO A 58 14.52 -11.52 -13.10
N LEU A 59 15.40 -10.55 -12.89
CA LEU A 59 14.98 -9.22 -12.46
C LEU A 59 14.20 -8.51 -13.56
N LYS A 60 13.01 -8.02 -13.22
CA LYS A 60 12.20 -7.19 -14.12
C LYS A 60 12.69 -5.74 -14.06
N ALA A 61 12.83 -5.10 -15.21
CA ALA A 61 13.11 -3.67 -15.30
C ALA A 61 12.05 -2.85 -14.54
N GLY A 62 12.46 -1.74 -13.92
CA GLY A 62 11.57 -0.88 -13.14
C GLY A 62 11.27 -1.35 -11.71
N THR A 63 11.72 -2.55 -11.32
CA THR A 63 11.60 -3.00 -9.92
C THR A 63 12.49 -2.17 -8.98
N ALA A 64 12.09 -2.09 -7.70
CA ALA A 64 12.83 -1.32 -6.70
C ALA A 64 14.28 -1.77 -6.56
N VAL A 65 14.53 -3.08 -6.67
CA VAL A 65 15.85 -3.67 -6.50
C VAL A 65 16.81 -3.30 -7.63
N VAL A 66 16.32 -3.29 -8.87
CA VAL A 66 17.11 -2.85 -10.03
C VAL A 66 17.53 -1.38 -9.84
N ARG A 67 16.56 -0.51 -9.51
CA ARG A 67 16.84 0.90 -9.24
C ARG A 67 17.78 1.10 -8.06
N ALA A 68 17.59 0.38 -6.96
CA ALA A 68 18.45 0.49 -5.79
C ALA A 68 19.91 0.10 -6.09
N MET A 69 20.11 -0.93 -6.92
CA MET A 69 21.45 -1.34 -7.37
C MET A 69 22.08 -0.33 -8.32
N GLU A 70 21.33 0.21 -9.28
CA GLU A 70 21.79 1.24 -10.22
C GLU A 70 22.17 2.54 -9.50
N GLU A 71 21.29 3.00 -8.61
CA GLU A 71 21.45 4.25 -7.86
C GLU A 71 22.38 4.08 -6.64
N LYS A 72 22.80 2.86 -6.31
CA LYS A 72 23.60 2.48 -5.13
C LYS A 72 23.08 3.07 -3.81
N ARG A 73 21.76 3.15 -3.67
CA ARG A 73 21.09 3.70 -2.48
C ARG A 73 19.78 2.98 -2.21
N ARG A 74 19.26 3.16 -0.99
CA ARG A 74 17.92 2.70 -0.64
C ARG A 74 16.86 3.39 -1.51
N VAL A 75 15.97 2.61 -2.10
CA VAL A 75 14.85 3.07 -2.93
C VAL A 75 13.56 2.45 -2.40
N ALA A 76 12.51 3.27 -2.30
CA ALA A 76 11.16 2.81 -2.01
C ALA A 76 10.29 3.10 -3.23
N ILE A 77 9.51 2.10 -3.67
CA ILE A 77 8.48 2.28 -4.69
C ILE A 77 7.17 1.72 -4.18
N ARG A 78 6.07 2.29 -4.69
CA ARG A 78 4.76 1.66 -4.60
C ARG A 78 4.55 0.85 -5.88
N GLY A 79 4.46 -0.46 -5.73
CA GLY A 79 4.11 -1.36 -6.81
C GLY A 79 2.59 -1.38 -7.01
N ASP A 80 2.19 -1.36 -8.28
CA ASP A 80 0.79 -1.52 -8.66
C ASP A 80 0.45 -2.99 -8.93
N LYS A 81 -0.85 -3.25 -9.13
CA LYS A 81 -1.34 -4.58 -9.48
C LYS A 81 -0.82 -5.07 -10.85
N ALA A 82 -0.26 -4.19 -11.70
CA ALA A 82 0.14 -4.58 -13.05
C ALA A 82 1.37 -5.50 -13.06
N THR A 83 2.27 -5.37 -12.08
CA THR A 83 3.53 -6.14 -12.08
C THR A 83 3.40 -7.52 -11.43
N PHE A 84 2.62 -7.62 -10.35
CA PHE A 84 2.48 -8.85 -9.54
C PHE A 84 1.04 -9.10 -9.02
N GLY A 85 0.03 -8.40 -9.53
CA GLY A 85 -1.39 -8.66 -9.22
C GLY A 85 -1.92 -8.07 -7.92
N LEU A 86 -1.05 -7.63 -7.01
CA LEU A 86 -1.40 -7.09 -5.69
C LEU A 86 -0.79 -5.70 -5.49
N PRO A 87 -1.45 -4.77 -4.77
CA PRO A 87 -0.85 -3.49 -4.44
C PRO A 87 0.12 -3.64 -3.25
N TYR A 88 1.33 -3.13 -3.39
CA TYR A 88 2.37 -3.28 -2.37
C TYR A 88 3.31 -2.07 -2.33
N ILE A 89 4.03 -1.92 -1.23
CA ILE A 89 5.22 -1.07 -1.15
C ILE A 89 6.44 -1.99 -1.09
N ALA A 90 7.43 -1.70 -1.93
CA ALA A 90 8.71 -2.38 -1.91
C ALA A 90 9.81 -1.39 -1.55
N VAL A 91 10.56 -1.72 -0.51
CA VAL A 91 11.76 -1.00 -0.08
C VAL A 91 12.96 -1.87 -0.40
N ALA A 92 13.79 -1.42 -1.32
CA ALA A 92 15.01 -2.11 -1.71
C ALA A 92 16.25 -1.37 -1.22
N SER A 93 17.23 -2.13 -0.77
CA SER A 93 18.58 -1.66 -0.43
C SER A 93 19.60 -2.50 -1.20
N PRO A 94 20.60 -1.87 -1.85
CA PRO A 94 21.61 -2.61 -2.57
C PRO A 94 22.58 -3.26 -1.58
N ILE A 95 23.06 -4.44 -1.93
CA ILE A 95 24.17 -5.11 -1.26
C ILE A 95 25.44 -4.66 -1.97
N ILE A 96 26.26 -3.89 -1.26
CA ILE A 96 27.49 -3.30 -1.79
C ILE A 96 28.68 -4.12 -1.32
N ALA A 97 29.50 -4.60 -2.26
CA ALA A 97 30.78 -5.24 -1.95
C ALA A 97 31.81 -4.21 -1.49
N ASP A 98 32.89 -4.67 -0.87
CA ASP A 98 34.00 -3.80 -0.42
C ASP A 98 34.63 -2.98 -1.57
N SER A 99 34.50 -3.46 -2.82
CA SER A 99 34.90 -2.74 -4.04
C SER A 99 34.02 -1.53 -4.39
N GLY A 100 32.92 -1.29 -3.65
CA GLY A 100 31.92 -0.26 -3.95
C GLY A 100 30.97 -0.64 -5.09
N GLN A 101 30.99 -1.90 -5.54
CA GLN A 101 30.09 -2.41 -6.57
C GLN A 101 28.84 -3.02 -5.94
N ALA A 102 27.66 -2.73 -6.51
CA ALA A 102 26.44 -3.45 -6.17
C ALA A 102 26.52 -4.88 -6.72
N ILE A 103 26.37 -5.87 -5.84
CA ILE A 103 26.42 -7.30 -6.17
C ILE A 103 25.07 -8.00 -5.99
N GLY A 104 24.06 -7.26 -5.55
CA GLY A 104 22.72 -7.76 -5.31
C GLY A 104 21.88 -6.74 -4.56
N GLY A 105 20.71 -7.17 -4.09
CA GLY A 105 19.85 -6.31 -3.28
C GLY A 105 18.94 -7.11 -2.34
N VAL A 106 18.56 -6.48 -1.24
CA VAL A 106 17.52 -6.95 -0.32
C VAL A 106 16.29 -6.09 -0.53
N VAL A 107 15.12 -6.72 -0.60
CA VAL A 107 13.83 -6.07 -0.74
C VAL A 107 12.93 -6.52 0.39
N ILE A 108 12.34 -5.55 1.09
CA ILE A 108 11.23 -5.78 2.03
C ILE A 108 9.97 -5.30 1.32
N ILE A 109 8.94 -6.15 1.33
CA ILE A 109 7.71 -5.94 0.58
C ILE A 109 6.53 -6.05 1.54
N GLU A 110 5.61 -5.10 1.48
CA GLU A 110 4.44 -5.07 2.34
C GLU A 110 3.18 -4.77 1.52
N SER A 111 2.09 -5.48 1.81
CA SER A 111 0.79 -5.22 1.19
C SER A 111 0.27 -3.86 1.62
N THR A 112 -0.33 -3.13 0.68
CA THR A 112 -1.07 -1.90 1.00
C THR A 112 -2.58 -2.12 1.02
N ALA A 113 -3.04 -3.34 0.77
CA ALA A 113 -4.47 -3.64 0.58
C ALA A 113 -5.36 -3.17 1.73
N GLU A 114 -4.92 -3.37 2.98
CA GLU A 114 -5.69 -2.93 4.16
C GLU A 114 -5.75 -1.39 4.26
N SER A 115 -4.61 -0.72 4.11
CA SER A 115 -4.56 0.74 4.13
C SER A 115 -5.37 1.36 2.98
N ASP A 116 -5.37 0.71 1.82
CA ASP A 116 -6.12 1.15 0.65
C ASP A 116 -7.62 0.99 0.88
N ALA A 117 -8.05 -0.16 1.43
CA ALA A 117 -9.44 -0.41 1.79
C ALA A 117 -9.96 0.56 2.86
N LEU A 118 -9.14 0.88 3.87
CA LEU A 118 -9.48 1.87 4.89
C LEU A 118 -9.65 3.27 4.29
N THR A 119 -8.74 3.67 3.40
CA THR A 119 -8.82 4.97 2.71
C THR A 119 -10.06 5.05 1.82
N GLU A 120 -10.37 3.98 1.09
CA GLU A 120 -11.57 3.89 0.26
C GLU A 120 -12.85 3.99 1.10
N MET A 121 -12.89 3.29 2.24
CA MET A 121 -14.04 3.33 3.15
C MET A 121 -14.23 4.72 3.76
N ALA A 122 -13.15 5.40 4.14
CA ALA A 122 -13.21 6.77 4.64
C ALA A 122 -13.77 7.73 3.58
N ASN A 123 -13.32 7.62 2.32
CA ASN A 123 -13.82 8.44 1.23
C ASN A 123 -15.32 8.19 0.99
N LYS A 124 -15.75 6.92 0.94
CA LYS A 124 -17.18 6.57 0.82
C LYS A 124 -18.03 7.12 1.96
N LEU A 125 -17.49 7.14 3.18
CA LEU A 125 -18.17 7.74 4.32
C LEU A 125 -18.32 9.26 4.14
N THR A 126 -17.28 9.94 3.68
CA THR A 126 -17.33 11.37 3.36
C THR A 126 -18.36 11.68 2.27
N ASP A 127 -18.41 10.87 1.22
CA ASP A 127 -19.40 11.04 0.14
C ASP A 127 -20.83 10.88 0.67
N ASN A 128 -21.08 9.85 1.49
CA ASN A 128 -22.38 9.63 2.11
C ASN A 128 -22.77 10.77 3.06
N MET A 129 -21.82 11.37 3.77
CA MET A 129 -22.07 12.55 4.61
C MET A 129 -22.47 13.77 3.77
N ALA A 130 -21.84 13.97 2.60
CA ALA A 130 -22.21 15.06 1.69
C ALA A 130 -23.64 14.89 1.16
N VAL A 131 -24.01 13.67 0.78
CA VAL A 131 -25.39 13.35 0.38
C VAL A 131 -26.37 13.60 1.52
N LEU A 132 -26.07 13.14 2.73
CA LEU A 132 -26.92 13.33 3.91
C LEU A 132 -27.15 14.81 4.24
N ALA A 133 -26.09 15.64 4.13
CA ALA A 133 -26.19 17.08 4.33
C ALA A 133 -27.14 17.71 3.30
N SER A 134 -26.98 17.37 2.02
CA SER A 134 -27.86 17.85 0.95
C SER A 134 -29.32 17.43 1.16
N THR A 135 -29.57 16.17 1.54
CA THR A 135 -30.93 15.71 1.86
C THR A 135 -31.51 16.44 3.09
N THR A 136 -30.69 16.77 4.08
CA THR A 136 -31.12 17.53 5.27
C THR A 136 -31.50 18.97 4.91
N GLU A 137 -30.73 19.60 4.02
CA GLU A 137 -31.06 20.93 3.47
C GLU A 137 -32.39 20.89 2.69
N GLU A 138 -32.60 19.87 1.86
CA GLU A 138 -33.84 19.67 1.12
C GLU A 138 -35.05 19.46 2.06
N ILE A 139 -34.91 18.62 3.09
CA ILE A 139 -35.96 18.40 4.11
C ILE A 139 -36.29 19.71 4.84
N SER A 140 -35.28 20.53 5.14
CA SER A 140 -35.48 21.82 5.81
C SER A 140 -36.28 22.78 4.92
N ALA A 141 -35.93 22.87 3.63
CA ALA A 141 -36.68 23.66 2.66
C ALA A 141 -38.13 23.17 2.51
N GLN A 142 -38.35 21.86 2.41
CA GLN A 142 -39.70 21.27 2.36
C GLN A 142 -40.50 21.58 3.64
N THR A 143 -39.87 21.61 4.80
CA THR A 143 -40.52 21.95 6.08
C THR A 143 -40.96 23.42 6.12
N GLU A 144 -40.16 24.32 5.55
CA GLU A 144 -40.51 25.73 5.38
C GLU A 144 -41.70 25.90 4.43
N GLU A 145 -41.71 25.18 3.29
CA GLU A 145 -42.84 25.17 2.36
C GLU A 145 -44.12 24.66 3.03
N ILE A 146 -44.05 23.55 3.79
CA ILE A 146 -45.18 23.01 4.55
C ILE A 146 -45.72 24.05 5.53
N SER A 147 -44.83 24.75 6.25
CA SER A 147 -45.21 25.79 7.21
C SER A 147 -45.93 26.95 6.52
N ALA A 148 -45.47 27.36 5.34
CA ALA A 148 -46.12 28.40 4.54
C ALA A 148 -47.52 27.97 4.07
N VAL A 149 -47.67 26.71 3.63
CA VAL A 149 -48.98 26.15 3.24
C VAL A 149 -49.93 26.10 4.43
N LEU A 150 -49.48 25.63 5.60
CA LEU A 150 -50.29 25.60 6.83
C LEU A 150 -50.80 26.99 7.20
N ASN A 151 -49.95 28.01 7.19
CA ASN A 151 -50.36 29.39 7.48
C ASN A 151 -51.42 29.89 6.48
N ARG A 152 -51.28 29.54 5.20
CA ARG A 152 -52.26 29.91 4.17
C ARG A 152 -53.60 29.20 4.38
N LEU A 153 -53.59 27.93 4.78
CA LEU A 153 -54.80 27.18 5.11
C LEU A 153 -55.52 27.76 6.33
N VAL A 154 -54.79 28.12 7.40
CA VAL A 154 -55.35 28.79 8.58
C VAL A 154 -56.05 30.10 8.16
N HIS A 155 -55.39 30.92 7.36
CA HIS A 155 -55.96 32.18 6.89
C HIS A 155 -57.24 31.99 6.04
N VAL A 156 -57.26 30.98 5.16
CA VAL A 156 -58.45 30.64 4.36
C VAL A 156 -59.60 30.14 5.24
N ALA A 157 -59.31 29.35 6.28
CA ALA A 157 -60.31 28.90 7.23
C ALA A 157 -60.92 30.07 8.02
N GLU A 158 -60.09 31.01 8.49
CA GLU A 158 -60.54 32.22 9.21
C GLU A 158 -61.47 33.10 8.35
N SER A 159 -61.05 33.39 7.11
CA SER A 159 -61.85 34.19 6.18
C SER A 159 -63.17 33.53 5.77
N SER A 160 -63.20 32.19 5.69
CA SER A 160 -64.44 31.45 5.38
C SER A 160 -65.44 31.49 6.54
N MET A 161 -64.98 31.51 7.79
CA MET A 161 -65.85 31.63 8.98
C MET A 161 -66.50 33.01 9.13
N LEU A 162 -65.90 34.06 8.57
CA LEU A 162 -66.45 35.43 8.59
C LEU A 162 -67.53 35.68 7.53
N HIS A 163 -67.71 34.76 6.58
CA HIS A 163 -68.66 34.87 5.47
C HIS A 163 -69.88 33.93 5.57
N VAL A 164 -70.15 33.40 6.77
CA VAL A 164 -71.39 32.70 7.15
C VAL A 164 -72.14 33.54 8.18
#